data_AF-A0A523J8J4-F1
#
_entry.id   AF-A0A523J8J4-F1
#
_cell.length_a   1.000
_cell.length_b   1.000
_cell.length_c   1.000
_cell.angle_alpha   90.00
_cell.angle_beta   90.00
_cell.angle_gamma   90.00
#
_symmetry.space_group_name_H-M   'P 1'
#
loop_
_entity.id
_entity.type
_entity.pdbx_description
1 polymer ?
#
loop_
_entity_poly.entity_id
_entity_poly.type
_entity_poly.pdbx_seq_one_letter_code
_entity_poly.pdbx_strand_id
1 'polypeptide(L)' 'MEEYPQDYFVKIENEEHHIGRITLNKAKHFNVEIDIVQKESKKIFRHVDMLFDIKDRVEAIDSGVQVLANFLKKPLE' A
#
# COMPACT_ATOMS: atom_id res chain seq x y z
N MET A 1 9.40 18.45 -9.87
CA MET A 1 9.15 17.09 -10.39
C MET A 1 8.76 16.24 -9.21
N GLU A 2 7.74 15.39 -9.34
CA GLU A 2 7.46 14.40 -8.30
C GLU A 2 8.54 13.31 -8.34
N GLU A 3 9.13 13.01 -7.18
CA GLU A 3 10.09 11.91 -7.04
C GLU A 3 9.34 10.62 -6.72
N TYR A 4 9.80 9.51 -7.31
CA TYR A 4 9.25 8.18 -7.12
C TYR A 4 10.38 7.22 -6.71
N PRO A 5 10.08 6.17 -5.91
CA PRO A 5 8.75 5.82 -5.38
C PRO A 5 8.22 6.78 -4.30
N GLN A 6 6.90 6.79 -4.11
CA GLN A 6 6.21 7.54 -3.05
C GLN A 6 5.50 6.57 -2.10
N ASP A 7 5.80 6.65 -0.82
CA ASP A 7 5.18 5.84 0.21
C ASP A 7 4.03 6.58 0.89
N TYR A 8 2.86 5.95 0.94
CA TYR A 8 1.71 6.38 1.72
C TYR A 8 1.44 5.36 2.83
N PHE A 9 1.43 5.83 4.07
CA PHE A 9 1.17 4.98 5.22
C PHE A 9 -0.30 5.06 5.65
N VAL A 10 -0.94 3.91 5.78
CA VAL A 10 -2.37 3.76 6.13
C VAL A 10 -2.47 3.11 7.50
N LYS A 11 -3.10 3.81 8.45
CA LYS A 11 -3.34 3.26 9.80
C LYS A 11 -4.24 2.03 9.69
N ILE A 12 -3.86 0.95 10.38
CA ILE A 12 -4.70 -0.23 10.59
C ILE A 12 -5.37 -0.05 11.95
N GLU A 13 -6.70 -0.10 12.00
CA GLU A 13 -7.44 0.08 13.25
C GLU A 13 -7.24 -1.11 14.19
N ASN A 14 -7.12 -0.83 15.49
CA ASN A 14 -6.84 -1.80 16.55
C ASN A 14 -5.51 -2.58 16.39
N GLU A 15 -4.57 -2.05 15.62
CA GLU A 15 -3.23 -2.63 15.44
C GLU A 15 -2.15 -1.59 15.80
N GLU A 16 -1.26 -1.93 16.74
CA GLU A 16 -0.29 -1.00 17.31
C GLU A 16 1.11 -1.09 16.67
N HIS A 17 1.48 -2.27 16.18
CA HIS A 17 2.83 -2.59 15.73
C HIS A 17 2.99 -2.49 14.21
N HIS A 18 1.89 -2.66 13.48
CA HIS A 18 1.89 -2.68 12.02
C HIS A 18 1.12 -1.51 11.41
N ILE A 19 1.51 -1.15 10.20
CA ILE A 19 0.86 -0.10 9.40
C ILE A 19 0.82 -0.55 7.95
N GLY A 20 -0.24 -0.18 7.23
CA GLY A 20 -0.29 -0.35 5.79
C GLY A 20 0.70 0.57 5.10
N ARG A 21 1.32 0.10 4.03
CA ARG A 21 2.16 0.90 3.13
C ARG A 21 1.66 0.71 1.70
N ILE A 22 1.36 1.81 1.05
CA ILE A 22 1.02 1.90 -0.37
C ILE A 22 2.20 2.60 -1.05
N THR A 23 3.00 1.85 -1.80
CA THR A 23 4.16 2.38 -2.52
C THR A 23 3.79 2.61 -3.97
N LEU A 24 3.65 3.87 -4.34
CA LEU A 24 3.36 4.31 -5.69
C LEU A 24 4.65 4.43 -6.49
N ASN A 25 4.74 3.69 -7.59
CA ASN A 25 5.84 3.71 -8.53
C ASN A 25 5.39 4.36 -9.84
N LYS A 26 6.29 5.13 -10.48
CA LYS A 26 6.03 5.70 -11.80
C LYS A 26 6.82 4.97 -12.88
N ALA A 27 6.10 4.32 -13.79
CA ALA A 27 6.61 3.86 -15.07
C ALA A 27 5.91 4.68 -16.18
N LYS A 28 5.48 4.03 -17.27
CA LYS A 28 4.59 4.66 -18.26
C LYS A 28 3.27 5.13 -17.62
N HIS A 29 2.67 4.24 -16.83
CA HIS A 29 1.55 4.51 -15.93
C HIS A 29 1.99 4.21 -14.49
N PHE A 30 1.08 4.30 -13.53
CA PHE A 30 1.34 4.05 -12.11
C PHE A 30 1.21 2.56 -11.79
N ASN A 31 2.17 2.08 -10.99
CA ASN A 31 2.11 0.77 -10.35
C ASN A 31 2.09 0.98 -8.84
N VAL A 32 1.42 0.10 -8.12
CA VAL A 32 1.22 0.23 -6.66
C VAL A 32 1.60 -1.07 -6.01
N GLU A 33 2.56 -1.02 -5.09
CA GLU A 33 2.87 -2.13 -4.19
C GLU A 33 2.17 -1.89 -2.85
N ILE A 34 1.56 -2.94 -2.30
CA ILE A 34 0.73 -2.86 -1.11
C ILE A 34 1.30 -3.83 -0.09
N ASP A 35 1.74 -3.30 1.05
CA ASP A 35 2.33 -4.08 2.12
C ASP A 35 1.73 -3.72 3.48
N ILE A 36 1.91 -4.62 4.44
CA ILE A 36 1.85 -4.34 5.86
C ILE A 36 3.29 -4.33 6.35
N VAL A 37 3.72 -3.23 6.97
CA VAL A 37 5.08 -3.04 7.48
C VAL A 37 5.07 -2.83 8.98
N GLN A 38 6.18 -3.14 9.65
CA GLN A 38 6.40 -2.76 11.03
C GLN A 38 6.49 -1.23 11.15
N LYS A 39 5.76 -0.65 12.10
CA LYS A 39 5.65 0.81 12.27
C LYS A 39 6.99 1.49 12.50
N GLU A 40 7.87 0.86 13.29
CA GLU A 40 9.18 1.40 13.69
C GLU A 40 10.25 1.21 12.60
N SER A 41 10.43 -0.04 12.14
CA SER A 41 11.53 -0.40 11.24
C SER A 41 11.20 -0.20 9.76
N LYS A 42 9.90 -0.08 9.42
CA LYS A 42 9.37 -0.13 8.04
C LYS A 42 9.71 -1.43 7.31
N LYS A 43 10.19 -2.45 8.02
CA LYS A 43 10.40 -3.78 7.45
C LYS A 43 9.06 -4.37 7.06
N ILE A 44 9.00 -4.94 5.86
CA ILE A 44 7.82 -5.65 5.37
C ILE A 44 7.53 -6.83 6.29
N PHE A 45 6.34 -6.79 6.88
CA PHE A 45 5.79 -7.89 7.67
C PHE A 45 5.02 -8.85 6.77
N ARG A 46 4.20 -8.29 5.87
CA ARG A 46 3.41 -9.06 4.90
C ARG A 46 3.20 -8.28 3.62
N HIS A 47 3.50 -8.91 2.49
CA HIS A 47 3.06 -8.41 1.19
C HIS A 47 1.58 -8.71 0.98
N VAL A 48 0.81 -7.72 0.51
CA VAL A 48 -0.64 -7.84 0.30
C VAL A 48 -0.96 -8.10 -1.17
N ASP A 49 -0.57 -7.19 -2.06
CA ASP A 49 -0.84 -7.30 -3.51
C ASP A 49 -0.03 -6.26 -4.30
N MET A 50 -0.12 -6.32 -5.63
CA MET A 50 0.44 -5.33 -6.55
C MET A 50 -0.54 -4.97 -7.67
N LEU A 51 -0.73 -3.68 -7.91
CA LEU A 51 -1.54 -3.14 -9.00
C LEU A 51 -0.66 -2.52 -10.08
N PHE A 52 -1.08 -2.64 -11.33
CA PHE A 52 -0.28 -2.20 -12.49
C PHE A 52 -1.11 -1.36 -13.46
N ASP A 53 -0.39 -0.54 -14.22
CA ASP A 53 -0.89 0.18 -15.40
C ASP A 53 -2.04 1.17 -15.11
N ILE A 54 -2.10 1.73 -13.90
CA ILE A 54 -3.14 2.69 -13.52
C ILE A 54 -2.77 4.08 -14.03
N LYS A 55 -3.66 4.73 -14.79
CA LYS A 55 -3.34 5.99 -15.48
C LYS A 55 -3.33 7.18 -14.55
N ASP A 56 -4.29 7.22 -13.64
CA ASP A 56 -4.46 8.32 -12.70
C ASP A 56 -3.76 8.03 -11.37
N ARG A 57 -3.14 9.07 -10.81
CA ARG A 57 -2.37 8.95 -9.57
C ARG A 57 -3.27 8.73 -8.36
N VAL A 58 -4.39 9.44 -8.29
CA VAL A 58 -5.33 9.36 -7.17
C VAL A 58 -6.03 8.00 -7.19
N GLU A 59 -6.49 7.57 -8.37
CA GLU A 59 -7.07 6.25 -8.58
C GLU A 59 -6.11 5.13 -8.16
N ALA A 60 -4.82 5.26 -8.45
CA ALA A 60 -3.82 4.27 -8.04
C ALA A 60 -3.73 4.15 -6.51
N ILE A 61 -3.65 5.28 -5.80
CA ILE A 61 -3.59 5.31 -4.34
C ILE A 61 -4.88 4.76 -3.73
N ASP A 62 -6.04 5.24 -4.19
CA ASP A 62 -7.36 4.82 -3.69
C ASP A 62 -7.59 3.32 -3.90
N SER A 63 -7.20 2.80 -5.06
CA SER A 63 -7.25 1.36 -5.36
C SER A 63 -6.35 0.56 -4.42
N GLY A 64 -5.14 1.06 -4.14
CA GLY A 64 -4.23 0.43 -3.18
C GLY A 64 -4.82 0.36 -1.77
N VAL A 65 -5.41 1.46 -1.29
CA VAL A 65 -6.11 1.52 0.01
C VAL A 65 -7.28 0.54 0.05
N GLN A 66 -8.08 0.49 -1.03
CA GLN A 66 -9.23 -0.41 -1.12
C GLN A 66 -8.82 -1.89 -1.07
N VAL A 67 -7.75 -2.26 -1.75
CA VAL A 67 -7.20 -3.64 -1.73
C VAL A 67 -6.69 -3.99 -0.33
N LEU A 68 -5.94 -3.10 0.32
CA LEU A 68 -5.50 -3.29 1.71
C LEU A 68 -6.70 -3.47 2.65
N ALA A 69 -7.72 -2.63 2.55
CA ALA A 69 -8.93 -2.74 3.36
C ALA A 69 -9.68 -4.06 3.13
N ASN A 70 -9.74 -4.53 1.88
CA ASN A 70 -10.35 -5.82 1.55
C ASN A 70 -9.55 -7.00 2.08
N PHE A 71 -8.22 -6.91 2.08
CA PHE A 71 -7.34 -7.90 2.66
C PHE A 71 -7.56 -8.04 4.18
N LEU A 72 -7.60 -6.90 4.90
CA LEU A 72 -7.76 -6.87 6.36
C LEU A 72 -9.14 -7.33 6.86
N LYS A 73 -10.17 -7.33 6.01
CA LYS A 73 -11.50 -7.87 6.34
C LYS A 73 -11.52 -9.40 6.42
N LYS A 74 -10.52 -10.08 5.85
CA LYS A 74 -10.43 -11.54 5.91
C LYS A 74 -9.78 -11.94 7.24
N PRO A 75 -10.32 -12.92 7.97
CA PRO A 75 -9.61 -13.50 9.09
C PRO A 75 -8.26 -14.05 8.60
N LEU A 76 -7.20 -13.80 9.36
CA LEU A 76 -5.89 -14.41 9.11
C LEU A 76 -6.05 -15.91 9.34
N GLU A 77 -6.06 -16.70 8.26
CA GLU A 77 -5.96 -18.17 8.32
C GLU A 77 -4.62 -18.62 8.91
#